data_AF-G3XRK9-F1
#
_entry.id   AF-G3XRK9-F1
#
_cell.length_a   1.000
_cell.length_b   1.000
_cell.length_c   1.000
_cell.angle_alpha   90.00
_cell.angle_beta   90.00
_cell.angle_gamma   90.00
#
_symmetry.space_group_name_H-M   'P 1'
#
loop_
_entity.id
_entity.type
_entity.pdbx_description
1 polymer ?
#
loop_
_entity_poly.entity_id
_entity_poly.type
_entity_poly.pdbx_seq_one_letter_code
_entity_poly.pdbx_strand_id
1 'polypeptide(L)'
;KTIKTSLLLLSDTHTLTPLPPIHPNTSTPFRHPLPATDLLIHAGDLTKVGHKHEHLTTLSFLKSARAPIKLIIPGNHDITLDEPYYKKIGHYRHRYRTDHTAPEIKELYTGKEAWDAGIRYLEEGTHVFRLQNGAVLRVYASPWTPEFCQWGFGYPRQVDRYNPPEEEGEGEEGAENPVPDYPGVDVMITHGPPYGVLDQVVPNHMSVGCEHLYRAVKRARPRVHVFGHIHEGYGATRREWSSGNESVIQCDKERTLEERCARVDVSKEGGNGLRVGEETLFVNASVVTVQYQAINAPWVVEVDLPV
;
A
#
# COMPACT_ATOMS: atom_id res chain seq x y z
N LYS A 1 0.18 -10.81 24.04
CA LYS A 1 1.08 -11.82 23.41
C LYS A 1 1.26 -11.43 21.95
N THR A 2 2.39 -11.75 21.32
CA THR A 2 2.61 -11.50 19.89
C THR A 2 3.04 -12.77 19.17
N ILE A 3 2.88 -12.80 17.85
CA ILE A 3 3.41 -13.84 16.96
C ILE A 3 4.05 -13.18 15.74
N LYS A 4 5.19 -13.73 15.32
CA LYS A 4 5.86 -13.33 14.08
C LYS A 4 4.95 -13.63 12.88
N THR A 5 4.75 -12.62 12.05
CA THR A 5 3.90 -12.66 10.86
C THR A 5 4.69 -12.08 9.68
N SER A 6 4.65 -12.79 8.57
CA SER A 6 5.29 -12.42 7.31
C SER A 6 4.32 -11.66 6.40
N LEU A 7 4.69 -10.45 5.97
CA LEU A 7 3.89 -9.58 5.11
C LEU A 7 4.60 -9.38 3.77
N LEU A 8 3.95 -9.71 2.65
CA LEU A 8 4.40 -9.35 1.30
C LEU A 8 3.74 -8.03 0.88
N LEU A 9 4.54 -6.99 0.66
CA LEU A 9 4.09 -5.63 0.37
C LEU A 9 4.39 -5.27 -1.09
N LEU A 10 3.37 -4.79 -1.79
CA LEU A 10 3.38 -4.36 -3.19
C LEU A 10 2.62 -3.04 -3.32
N SER A 11 2.95 -2.27 -4.35
CA SER A 11 2.19 -1.10 -4.81
C SER A 11 2.57 -0.80 -6.26
N ASP A 12 1.74 -0.02 -6.96
CA ASP A 12 2.07 0.56 -8.27
C ASP A 12 2.54 -0.49 -9.27
N THR A 13 1.77 -1.56 -9.43
CA THR A 13 2.08 -2.58 -10.43
C THR A 13 1.63 -2.14 -11.83
N HIS A 14 0.64 -1.24 -11.93
CA HIS A 14 0.13 -0.70 -13.19
C HIS A 14 -0.13 -1.78 -14.25
N THR A 15 -0.82 -2.86 -13.88
CA THR A 15 -1.09 -4.03 -14.74
C THR A 15 0.14 -4.90 -15.07
N LEU A 16 1.35 -4.50 -14.70
CA LEU A 16 2.55 -5.31 -14.91
C LEU A 16 2.58 -6.47 -13.91
N THR A 17 2.70 -7.68 -14.45
CA THR A 17 2.73 -8.92 -13.66
C THR A 17 4.16 -9.33 -13.34
N PRO A 18 4.39 -10.13 -12.27
CA PRO A 18 5.70 -10.70 -12.03
C PRO A 18 6.21 -11.47 -13.26
N LEU A 19 7.50 -11.36 -13.56
CA LEU A 19 8.09 -12.10 -14.68
C LEU A 19 7.97 -13.63 -14.49
N PRO A 20 8.07 -14.44 -15.56
CA PRO A 20 8.14 -15.90 -15.45
C PRO A 20 9.34 -16.38 -14.61
N PRO A 21 9.29 -17.56 -13.95
CA PRO A 21 10.36 -18.03 -13.06
C PRO A 21 11.73 -18.14 -13.72
N ILE A 22 11.78 -18.51 -14.99
CA ILE A 22 12.98 -18.49 -15.82
C ILE A 22 12.71 -17.47 -16.92
N HIS A 23 13.50 -16.41 -16.96
CA HIS A 23 13.35 -15.31 -17.91
C HIS A 23 14.73 -14.93 -18.44
N PRO A 24 14.92 -14.59 -19.73
CA PRO A 24 16.23 -14.21 -20.26
C PRO A 24 16.86 -13.03 -19.51
N ASN A 25 16.02 -12.18 -18.91
CA ASN A 25 16.42 -11.11 -18.03
C ASN A 25 16.14 -11.47 -16.56
N THR A 26 16.93 -12.38 -15.96
CA THR A 26 16.82 -12.80 -14.55
C THR A 26 17.27 -11.72 -13.54
N SER A 27 17.49 -10.49 -14.01
CA SER A 27 18.03 -9.37 -13.22
C SER A 27 16.99 -8.63 -12.38
N THR A 28 15.72 -9.03 -12.41
CA THR A 28 14.64 -8.36 -11.68
C THR A 28 14.02 -9.29 -10.61
N PRO A 29 13.88 -8.82 -9.36
CA PRO A 29 13.30 -9.59 -8.27
C PRO A 29 11.78 -9.79 -8.39
N PHE A 30 11.04 -8.91 -9.07
CA PHE A 30 9.59 -9.07 -9.29
C PHE A 30 9.27 -10.19 -10.29
N ARG A 31 9.30 -11.44 -9.79
CA ARG A 31 9.25 -12.67 -10.61
C ARG A 31 8.57 -13.82 -9.88
N HIS A 32 7.87 -14.67 -10.63
CA HIS A 32 7.17 -15.84 -10.10
C HIS A 32 8.09 -17.00 -9.68
N PRO A 33 7.66 -17.84 -8.71
CA PRO A 33 6.70 -17.48 -7.67
C PRO A 33 7.19 -16.30 -6.82
N LEU A 34 6.23 -15.47 -6.40
CA LEU A 34 6.42 -14.51 -5.32
C LEU A 34 6.69 -15.26 -3.99
N PRO A 35 7.35 -14.62 -3.02
CA PRO A 35 7.56 -15.19 -1.69
C PRO A 35 6.24 -15.62 -1.04
N ALA A 36 6.25 -16.78 -0.38
CA ALA A 36 5.11 -17.20 0.42
C ALA A 36 5.09 -16.41 1.73
N THR A 37 3.92 -15.93 2.14
CA THR A 37 3.73 -15.07 3.33
C THR A 37 2.37 -15.32 3.97
N ASP A 38 2.20 -14.87 5.22
CA ASP A 38 0.93 -14.95 5.94
C ASP A 38 -0.11 -13.97 5.37
N LEU A 39 0.36 -12.84 4.84
CA LEU A 39 -0.46 -11.77 4.30
C LEU A 39 0.23 -11.10 3.10
N LEU A 40 -0.53 -10.82 2.04
CA LEU A 40 -0.12 -9.90 0.97
C LEU A 40 -0.89 -8.57 1.10
N ILE A 41 -0.20 -7.44 0.91
CA ILE A 41 -0.82 -6.11 0.80
C ILE A 41 -0.46 -5.49 -0.56
N HIS A 42 -1.46 -4.97 -1.27
CA HIS A 42 -1.25 -4.11 -2.44
C HIS A 42 -1.77 -2.69 -2.17
N ALA A 43 -0.88 -1.71 -2.12
CA ALA A 43 -1.18 -0.34 -1.69
C ALA A 43 -1.59 0.61 -2.84
N GLY A 44 -2.40 0.12 -3.78
CA GLY A 44 -2.94 0.93 -4.88
C GLY A 44 -2.17 0.86 -6.18
N ASP A 45 -2.71 1.53 -7.20
CA ASP A 45 -2.29 1.49 -8.60
C ASP A 45 -2.13 0.06 -9.13
N LEU A 46 -3.22 -0.68 -8.98
CA LEU A 46 -3.39 -2.05 -9.49
C LEU A 46 -3.34 -2.08 -11.02
N THR A 47 -3.81 -1.01 -11.67
CA THR A 47 -3.95 -0.88 -13.12
C THR A 47 -3.26 0.36 -13.66
N LYS A 48 -3.11 0.46 -14.97
CA LYS A 48 -2.56 1.68 -15.61
C LYS A 48 -3.64 2.73 -15.83
N VAL A 49 -4.87 2.35 -16.13
CA VAL A 49 -5.97 3.31 -16.35
C VAL A 49 -7.35 2.69 -16.07
N GLY A 50 -7.44 1.67 -15.24
CA GLY A 50 -8.72 1.11 -14.78
C GLY A 50 -9.55 0.37 -15.83
N HIS A 51 -8.96 -0.15 -16.92
CA HIS A 51 -9.73 -0.99 -17.84
C HIS A 51 -10.01 -2.39 -17.26
N LYS A 52 -11.16 -2.99 -17.60
CA LYS A 52 -11.53 -4.35 -17.15
C LYS A 52 -10.43 -5.40 -17.36
N HIS A 53 -9.81 -5.45 -18.54
CA HIS A 53 -8.75 -6.41 -18.82
C HIS A 53 -7.51 -6.22 -17.94
N GLU A 54 -7.25 -4.99 -17.49
CA GLU A 54 -6.17 -4.68 -16.55
C GLU A 54 -6.48 -5.24 -15.16
N HIS A 55 -7.69 -5.00 -14.65
CA HIS A 55 -8.15 -5.57 -13.39
C HIS A 55 -8.11 -7.10 -13.40
N LEU A 56 -8.57 -7.74 -14.48
CA LEU A 56 -8.52 -9.19 -14.64
C LEU A 56 -7.06 -9.72 -14.65
N THR A 57 -6.14 -8.99 -15.29
CA THR A 57 -4.71 -9.32 -15.29
C THR A 57 -4.13 -9.26 -13.88
N THR A 58 -4.40 -8.19 -13.14
CA THR A 58 -3.94 -8.02 -11.76
C THR A 58 -4.53 -9.06 -10.82
N LEU A 59 -5.85 -9.32 -10.91
CA LEU A 59 -6.51 -10.37 -10.14
C LEU A 59 -5.91 -11.76 -10.41
N SER A 60 -5.52 -12.05 -11.66
CA SER A 60 -4.92 -13.33 -12.03
C SER A 60 -3.63 -13.60 -11.25
N PHE A 61 -2.70 -12.65 -11.18
CA PHE A 61 -1.47 -12.88 -10.43
C PHE A 61 -1.68 -12.78 -8.91
N LEU A 62 -2.61 -11.95 -8.42
CA LEU A 62 -2.98 -11.93 -7.00
C LEU A 62 -3.55 -13.28 -6.55
N LYS A 63 -4.38 -13.92 -7.38
CA LYS A 63 -4.91 -15.28 -7.13
C LYS A 63 -3.79 -16.33 -7.07
N SER A 64 -2.73 -16.18 -7.86
CA SER A 64 -1.58 -17.10 -7.85
C SER A 64 -0.58 -16.87 -6.70
N ALA A 65 -0.69 -15.74 -5.99
CA ALA A 65 0.19 -15.44 -4.86
C ALA A 65 -0.05 -16.40 -3.68
N ARG A 66 1.05 -16.90 -3.12
CA ARG A 66 1.07 -17.85 -1.98
C ARG A 66 0.89 -17.12 -0.64
N ALA A 67 -0.23 -16.43 -0.50
CA ALA A 67 -0.67 -15.79 0.74
C ALA A 67 -2.15 -16.15 0.98
N PRO A 68 -2.54 -16.62 2.17
CA PRO A 68 -3.93 -16.99 2.45
C PRO A 68 -4.92 -15.82 2.32
N ILE A 69 -4.47 -14.60 2.66
CA ILE A 69 -5.24 -13.38 2.57
C ILE A 69 -4.43 -12.31 1.83
N LYS A 70 -5.12 -11.52 0.99
CA LYS A 70 -4.57 -10.42 0.20
C LYS A 70 -5.42 -9.18 0.45
N LEU A 71 -4.87 -8.18 1.13
CA LEU A 71 -5.54 -6.90 1.33
C LEU A 71 -5.17 -5.96 0.19
N ILE A 72 -6.16 -5.33 -0.43
CA ILE A 72 -5.93 -4.40 -1.53
C ILE A 72 -6.68 -3.10 -1.28
N ILE A 73 -6.03 -1.99 -1.61
CA ILE A 73 -6.68 -0.70 -1.85
C ILE A 73 -6.46 -0.32 -3.32
N PRO A 74 -7.35 0.49 -3.92
CA PRO A 74 -7.07 1.13 -5.20
C PRO A 74 -6.09 2.30 -5.02
N GLY A 75 -5.52 2.75 -6.14
CA GLY A 75 -4.80 4.03 -6.23
C GLY A 75 -5.40 4.95 -7.29
N ASN A 76 -4.70 6.04 -7.61
CA ASN A 76 -5.24 7.08 -8.50
C ASN A 76 -5.40 6.62 -9.96
N HIS A 77 -4.70 5.57 -10.39
CA HIS A 77 -4.83 4.98 -11.73
C HIS A 77 -6.01 4.00 -11.84
N ASP A 78 -6.56 3.53 -10.73
CA ASP A 78 -7.69 2.60 -10.67
C ASP A 78 -9.03 3.34 -10.82
N ILE A 79 -9.11 4.18 -11.85
CA ILE A 79 -10.16 5.20 -12.00
C ILE A 79 -11.58 4.64 -12.04
N THR A 80 -11.78 3.38 -12.39
CA THR A 80 -13.09 2.70 -12.40
C THR A 80 -13.51 2.18 -11.03
N LEU A 81 -12.61 2.16 -10.05
CA LEU A 81 -12.90 1.87 -8.65
C LEU A 81 -13.28 3.14 -7.87
N ASP A 82 -13.03 4.34 -8.42
CA ASP A 82 -13.61 5.61 -7.96
C ASP A 82 -14.85 5.94 -8.82
N GLU A 83 -15.98 5.34 -8.46
CA GLU A 83 -17.21 5.45 -9.25
C GLU A 83 -17.71 6.90 -9.45
N PRO A 84 -17.74 7.78 -8.42
CA PRO A 84 -18.10 9.19 -8.60
C PRO A 84 -17.17 9.91 -9.59
N TYR A 85 -15.86 9.74 -9.46
CA TYR A 85 -14.89 10.32 -10.40
C TYR A 85 -15.08 9.77 -11.82
N TYR A 86 -15.20 8.45 -11.97
CA TYR A 86 -15.34 7.78 -13.26
C TYR A 86 -16.55 8.30 -14.03
N LYS A 87 -17.71 8.35 -13.38
CA LYS A 87 -18.96 8.85 -13.95
C LYS A 87 -18.86 10.32 -14.37
N LYS A 88 -18.16 11.14 -13.58
CA LYS A 88 -18.04 12.58 -13.82
C LYS A 88 -17.06 12.91 -14.94
N ILE A 89 -15.82 12.43 -14.85
CA ILE A 89 -14.73 12.77 -15.79
C ILE A 89 -13.79 11.61 -16.12
N GLY A 90 -13.63 10.62 -15.24
CA GLY A 90 -12.62 9.57 -15.41
C GLY A 90 -12.79 8.76 -16.69
N HIS A 91 -14.04 8.52 -17.13
CA HIS A 91 -14.32 7.81 -18.37
C HIS A 91 -13.73 8.48 -19.62
N TYR A 92 -13.45 9.80 -19.63
CA TYR A 92 -12.77 10.46 -20.75
C TYR A 92 -11.31 10.01 -20.93
N ARG A 93 -10.69 9.42 -19.90
CA ARG A 93 -9.35 8.80 -20.02
C ARG A 93 -9.39 7.51 -20.83
N HIS A 94 -10.57 6.91 -21.00
CA HIS A 94 -10.80 5.81 -21.92
C HIS A 94 -11.16 6.40 -23.28
N ARG A 95 -10.26 6.28 -24.26
CA ARG A 95 -10.43 6.88 -25.60
C ARG A 95 -11.67 6.40 -26.35
N TYR A 96 -12.17 5.21 -26.01
CA TYR A 96 -13.27 4.53 -26.70
C TYR A 96 -14.30 4.01 -25.69
N ARG A 97 -15.49 3.66 -26.19
CA ARG A 97 -16.54 3.02 -25.40
C ARG A 97 -15.98 1.76 -24.72
N THR A 98 -16.23 1.65 -23.43
CA THR A 98 -15.83 0.51 -22.61
C THR A 98 -16.86 -0.63 -22.65
N ASP A 99 -16.39 -1.82 -22.32
CA ASP A 99 -17.16 -3.06 -22.14
C ASP A 99 -17.52 -3.32 -20.66
N HIS A 100 -17.46 -2.28 -19.83
CA HIS A 100 -17.63 -2.35 -18.39
C HIS A 100 -18.14 -1.04 -17.79
N THR A 101 -18.68 -1.15 -16.59
CA THR A 101 -19.10 -0.08 -15.70
C THR A 101 -18.30 -0.12 -14.41
N ALA A 102 -18.23 1.00 -13.67
CA ALA A 102 -17.55 1.05 -12.38
C ALA A 102 -18.08 0.00 -11.36
N PRO A 103 -19.41 -0.21 -11.21
CA PRO A 103 -19.93 -1.28 -10.35
C PRO A 103 -19.49 -2.69 -10.78
N GLU A 104 -19.45 -2.99 -12.08
CA GLU A 104 -18.97 -4.28 -12.56
C GLU A 104 -17.48 -4.50 -12.24
N ILE A 105 -16.67 -3.45 -12.30
CA ILE A 105 -15.25 -3.53 -11.90
C ILE A 105 -15.13 -3.75 -10.40
N LYS A 106 -15.90 -3.03 -9.57
CA LYS A 106 -15.89 -3.22 -8.11
C LYS A 106 -16.24 -4.66 -7.73
N GLU A 107 -17.25 -5.24 -8.40
CA GLU A 107 -17.69 -6.62 -8.18
C GLU A 107 -16.59 -7.66 -8.46
N LEU A 108 -15.64 -7.39 -9.37
CA LEU A 108 -14.49 -8.29 -9.59
C LEU A 108 -13.62 -8.48 -8.33
N TYR A 109 -13.64 -7.50 -7.41
CA TYR A 109 -12.84 -7.51 -6.18
C TYR A 109 -13.65 -7.83 -4.93
N THR A 110 -14.95 -7.54 -4.92
CA THR A 110 -15.85 -7.79 -3.78
C THR A 110 -16.65 -9.08 -3.91
N GLY A 111 -16.76 -9.63 -5.12
CA GLY A 111 -17.54 -10.82 -5.42
C GLY A 111 -16.94 -12.12 -4.88
N LYS A 112 -17.73 -13.19 -4.97
CA LYS A 112 -17.40 -14.51 -4.40
C LYS A 112 -16.06 -15.07 -4.87
N GLU A 113 -15.72 -14.89 -6.15
CA GLU A 113 -14.47 -15.42 -6.71
C GLU A 113 -13.23 -14.78 -6.08
N ALA A 114 -13.25 -13.46 -5.86
CA ALA A 114 -12.18 -12.75 -5.16
C ALA A 114 -12.13 -13.17 -3.69
N TRP A 115 -13.30 -13.29 -3.05
CA TRP A 115 -13.40 -13.69 -1.66
C TRP A 115 -12.80 -15.08 -1.40
N ASP A 116 -13.15 -16.07 -2.22
CA ASP A 116 -12.66 -17.45 -2.13
C ASP A 116 -11.15 -17.54 -2.40
N ALA A 117 -10.60 -16.64 -3.23
CA ALA A 117 -9.17 -16.53 -3.47
C ALA A 117 -8.39 -15.81 -2.35
N GLY A 118 -9.09 -15.39 -1.28
CA GLY A 118 -8.51 -14.67 -0.15
C GLY A 118 -8.31 -13.17 -0.39
N ILE A 119 -8.83 -12.60 -1.47
CA ILE A 119 -8.70 -11.16 -1.78
C ILE A 119 -9.75 -10.38 -0.99
N ARG A 120 -9.33 -9.29 -0.35
CA ARG A 120 -10.17 -8.37 0.42
C ARG A 120 -9.90 -6.96 -0.05
N TYR A 121 -10.87 -6.41 -0.78
CA TYR A 121 -10.90 -5.00 -1.11
C TYR A 121 -11.23 -4.18 0.12
N LEU A 122 -10.43 -3.16 0.43
CA LEU A 122 -10.63 -2.30 1.58
C LEU A 122 -11.13 -0.92 1.14
N GLU A 123 -12.30 -0.55 1.65
CA GLU A 123 -12.74 0.85 1.65
C GLU A 123 -11.92 1.65 2.67
N GLU A 124 -11.98 2.98 2.58
CA GLU A 124 -11.35 3.84 3.58
C GLU A 124 -11.87 3.54 5.00
N GLY A 125 -10.97 3.53 5.97
CA GLY A 125 -11.29 3.33 7.39
C GLY A 125 -10.55 2.17 8.03
N THR A 126 -11.07 1.73 9.19
CA THR A 126 -10.42 0.69 10.02
C THR A 126 -11.05 -0.69 9.80
N HIS A 127 -10.19 -1.68 9.62
CA HIS A 127 -10.55 -3.08 9.37
C HIS A 127 -9.81 -4.00 10.35
N VAL A 128 -10.40 -5.15 10.69
CA VAL A 128 -9.78 -6.13 11.59
C VAL A 128 -9.83 -7.52 10.96
N PHE A 129 -8.69 -8.20 10.94
CA PHE A 129 -8.53 -9.54 10.37
C PHE A 129 -7.90 -10.49 11.39
N ARG A 130 -8.37 -11.74 11.38
CA ARG A 130 -7.71 -12.84 12.07
C ARG A 130 -6.97 -13.70 11.04
N LEU A 131 -5.66 -13.74 11.14
CA LEU A 131 -4.78 -14.45 10.20
C LEU A 131 -4.68 -15.94 10.56
N GLN A 132 -4.23 -16.76 9.61
CA GLN A 132 -4.14 -18.21 9.79
C GLN A 132 -3.12 -18.62 10.87
N ASN A 133 -2.03 -17.85 11.03
CA ASN A 133 -1.06 -18.05 12.10
C ASN A 133 -1.62 -17.70 13.50
N GLY A 134 -2.84 -17.17 13.58
CA GLY A 134 -3.51 -16.78 14.81
C GLY A 134 -3.38 -15.30 15.17
N ALA A 135 -2.62 -14.51 14.41
CA ALA A 135 -2.50 -13.08 14.64
C ALA A 135 -3.83 -12.35 14.43
N VAL A 136 -4.05 -11.29 15.21
CA VAL A 136 -5.11 -10.30 15.00
C VAL A 136 -4.45 -9.04 14.45
N LEU A 137 -4.87 -8.64 13.25
CA LEU A 137 -4.34 -7.51 12.51
C LEU A 137 -5.39 -6.40 12.45
N ARG A 138 -5.07 -5.22 12.99
CA ARG A 138 -5.87 -4.00 12.83
C ARG A 138 -5.25 -3.12 11.76
N VAL A 139 -6.01 -2.83 10.72
CA VAL A 139 -5.55 -2.10 9.53
C VAL A 139 -6.33 -0.80 9.40
N TYR A 140 -5.64 0.31 9.16
CA TYR A 140 -6.28 1.48 8.58
C TYR A 140 -5.94 1.54 7.09
N ALA A 141 -6.95 1.71 6.24
CA ALA A 141 -6.82 1.76 4.79
C ALA A 141 -7.31 3.10 4.25
N SER A 142 -6.63 3.68 3.25
CA SER A 142 -7.17 4.80 2.47
C SER A 142 -6.55 4.87 1.07
N PRO A 143 -7.35 4.95 0.00
CA PRO A 143 -6.83 5.11 -1.37
C PRO A 143 -6.46 6.54 -1.72
N TRP A 144 -6.82 7.51 -0.87
CA TRP A 144 -6.83 8.92 -1.22
C TRP A 144 -5.42 9.53 -1.23
N THR A 145 -5.14 10.37 -2.20
CA THR A 145 -3.90 11.17 -2.28
C THR A 145 -4.19 12.66 -2.51
N PRO A 146 -3.33 13.58 -2.00
CA PRO A 146 -3.44 14.98 -2.37
C PRO A 146 -3.44 15.15 -3.89
N GLU A 147 -4.43 15.85 -4.41
CA GLU A 147 -4.77 15.93 -5.83
C GLU A 147 -3.57 16.29 -6.72
N PHE A 148 -3.38 15.48 -7.76
CA PHE A 148 -2.39 15.69 -8.81
C PHE A 148 -2.92 15.17 -10.16
N CYS A 149 -2.88 16.03 -11.18
CA CYS A 149 -3.22 15.69 -12.57
C CYS A 149 -4.65 15.18 -12.83
N GLN A 150 -5.62 15.45 -11.96
CA GLN A 150 -7.04 15.06 -12.05
C GLN A 150 -7.21 13.55 -12.27
N TRP A 151 -6.56 12.74 -11.44
CA TRP A 151 -6.75 11.28 -11.40
C TRP A 151 -7.82 10.88 -10.37
N GLY A 152 -8.12 9.58 -10.26
CA GLY A 152 -9.07 9.09 -9.26
C GLY A 152 -8.53 9.25 -7.84
N PHE A 153 -9.40 9.22 -6.84
CA PHE A 153 -9.04 9.30 -5.42
C PHE A 153 -8.20 10.53 -5.04
N GLY A 154 -8.34 11.62 -5.78
CA GLY A 154 -7.70 12.90 -5.49
C GLY A 154 -8.53 13.77 -4.55
N TYR A 155 -7.89 14.42 -3.58
CA TYR A 155 -8.52 15.41 -2.71
C TYR A 155 -7.69 16.69 -2.57
N PRO A 156 -8.31 17.87 -2.34
CA PRO A 156 -7.55 19.10 -2.16
C PRO A 156 -6.55 19.00 -0.99
N ARG A 157 -5.30 19.43 -1.20
CA ARG A 157 -4.20 19.23 -0.24
C ARG A 157 -4.48 19.78 1.16
N GLN A 158 -5.29 20.84 1.26
CA GLN A 158 -5.68 21.48 2.52
C GLN A 158 -6.76 20.73 3.31
N VAL A 159 -7.39 19.70 2.74
CA VAL A 159 -8.43 18.92 3.42
C VAL A 159 -7.78 17.85 4.28
N ASP A 160 -8.05 17.87 5.59
CA ASP A 160 -7.64 16.80 6.49
C ASP A 160 -8.59 15.60 6.38
N ARG A 161 -8.07 14.48 5.85
CA ARG A 161 -8.81 13.21 5.73
C ARG A 161 -8.48 12.19 6.82
N TYR A 162 -7.56 12.50 7.73
CA TYR A 162 -6.93 11.49 8.59
C TYR A 162 -7.01 11.78 10.09
N ASN A 163 -7.25 13.04 10.47
CA ASN A 163 -7.26 13.44 11.88
C ASN A 163 -8.68 13.70 12.38
N PRO A 164 -8.95 13.39 13.66
CA PRO A 164 -10.18 13.83 14.31
C PRO A 164 -10.26 15.37 14.28
N PRO A 165 -11.47 15.95 14.40
CA PRO A 165 -11.62 17.40 14.49
C PRO A 165 -10.80 17.92 15.67
N GLU A 166 -10.20 19.10 15.52
CA GLU A 166 -9.53 19.78 16.64
C GLU A 166 -10.62 20.17 17.67
N GLU A 167 -10.44 19.81 18.94
CA GLU A 167 -11.36 20.23 20.00
C GLU A 167 -11.31 21.78 20.12
N GLU A 168 -12.49 22.40 20.04
CA GLU A 168 -12.78 23.83 20.20
C GLU A 168 -12.35 24.78 19.05
N GLY A 169 -13.15 24.76 17.98
CA GLY A 169 -13.26 25.86 17.02
C GLY A 169 -14.44 25.64 16.07
N GLU A 170 -15.37 26.59 16.01
CA GLU A 170 -16.51 26.54 15.09
C GLU A 170 -16.01 26.52 13.63
N GLY A 171 -15.97 25.35 12.96
CA GLY A 171 -15.92 25.34 11.49
C GLY A 171 -15.32 24.13 10.77
N GLU A 172 -14.54 23.24 11.39
CA GLU A 172 -13.95 22.11 10.67
C GLU A 172 -14.67 20.80 11.01
N GLU A 173 -15.50 20.31 10.08
CA GLU A 173 -15.96 18.92 10.09
C GLU A 173 -14.71 18.03 10.01
N GLY A 174 -14.44 17.26 11.06
CA GLY A 174 -13.30 16.35 11.10
C GLY A 174 -13.37 15.29 10.01
N ALA A 175 -12.27 14.57 9.80
CA ALA A 175 -12.22 13.50 8.82
C ALA A 175 -13.40 12.51 8.99
N GLU A 176 -14.02 12.10 7.87
CA GLU A 176 -15.13 11.14 7.88
C GLU A 176 -14.73 9.80 8.52
N ASN A 177 -13.51 9.36 8.22
CA ASN A 177 -12.91 8.13 8.73
C ASN A 177 -11.55 8.44 9.37
N PRO A 178 -11.50 9.05 10.58
CA PRO A 178 -10.23 9.46 11.16
C PRO A 178 -9.38 8.23 11.53
N VAL A 179 -8.06 8.35 11.40
CA VAL A 179 -7.12 7.31 11.85
C VAL A 179 -7.20 7.21 13.39
N PRO A 180 -7.41 6.03 13.98
CA PRO A 180 -7.39 5.86 15.44
C PRO A 180 -6.02 6.20 16.08
N ASP A 181 -6.05 6.72 17.32
CA ASP A 181 -4.85 6.91 18.14
C ASP A 181 -4.14 5.58 18.43
N TYR A 182 -2.85 5.65 18.76
CA TYR A 182 -2.14 4.49 19.32
C TYR A 182 -2.85 4.03 20.61
N PRO A 183 -3.09 2.71 20.80
CA PRO A 183 -2.56 1.58 20.03
C PRO A 183 -3.55 1.00 19.00
N GLY A 184 -4.46 1.79 18.42
CA GLY A 184 -5.63 1.34 17.66
C GLY A 184 -5.34 0.68 16.30
N VAL A 185 -4.19 0.94 15.68
CA VAL A 185 -3.83 0.43 14.34
C VAL A 185 -2.47 -0.28 14.39
N ASP A 186 -2.37 -1.47 13.81
CA ASP A 186 -1.11 -2.21 13.70
C ASP A 186 -0.42 -1.92 12.35
N VAL A 187 -1.18 -1.86 11.26
CA VAL A 187 -0.68 -1.58 9.90
C VAL A 187 -1.51 -0.48 9.25
N MET A 188 -0.85 0.53 8.69
CA MET A 188 -1.50 1.52 7.83
C MET A 188 -1.21 1.19 6.36
N ILE A 189 -2.24 1.25 5.53
CA ILE A 189 -2.17 1.08 4.07
C ILE A 189 -2.74 2.35 3.45
N THR A 190 -1.89 3.19 2.89
CA THR A 190 -2.33 4.35 2.10
C THR A 190 -1.78 4.27 0.71
N HIS A 191 -2.44 4.85 -0.28
CA HIS A 191 -1.84 4.84 -1.61
C HIS A 191 -0.62 5.79 -1.67
N GLY A 192 -0.78 7.02 -1.19
CA GLY A 192 0.31 8.01 -1.13
C GLY A 192 1.10 8.00 0.18
N PRO A 193 2.32 8.57 0.19
CA PRO A 193 3.17 8.67 1.36
C PRO A 193 2.76 9.80 2.34
N PRO A 194 3.09 9.66 3.64
CA PRO A 194 3.11 10.80 4.55
C PRO A 194 4.23 11.78 4.16
N TYR A 195 4.04 13.07 4.43
CA TYR A 195 5.02 14.10 4.13
C TYR A 195 6.38 13.83 4.79
N GLY A 196 7.46 13.98 4.02
CA GLY A 196 8.84 13.82 4.49
C GLY A 196 9.25 12.37 4.75
N VAL A 197 8.54 11.39 4.17
CA VAL A 197 8.87 9.97 4.27
C VAL A 197 8.77 9.31 2.90
N LEU A 198 9.93 9.03 2.29
CA LEU A 198 10.00 8.33 0.99
C LEU A 198 9.09 8.98 -0.07
N ASP A 199 9.00 10.32 -0.04
CA ASP A 199 8.03 11.13 -0.78
C ASP A 199 8.69 12.19 -1.68
N GLN A 200 9.99 12.08 -1.92
CA GLN A 200 10.74 13.04 -2.72
C GLN A 200 10.67 12.68 -4.20
N VAL A 201 10.30 13.66 -5.03
CA VAL A 201 10.28 13.53 -6.49
C VAL A 201 11.52 14.15 -7.14
N VAL A 202 11.99 13.57 -8.24
CA VAL A 202 13.11 14.12 -9.04
C VAL A 202 12.58 15.07 -10.13
N PRO A 203 13.35 16.08 -10.57
CA PRO A 203 14.75 16.38 -10.22
C PRO A 203 14.92 17.28 -8.99
N ASN A 204 13.86 17.88 -8.46
CA ASN A 204 13.97 18.94 -7.45
C ASN A 204 14.03 18.44 -6.00
N HIS A 205 13.96 17.12 -5.77
CA HIS A 205 13.92 16.48 -4.44
C HIS A 205 12.84 17.07 -3.52
N MET A 206 11.71 17.48 -4.11
CA MET A 206 10.60 18.07 -3.39
C MET A 206 9.78 16.98 -2.72
N SER A 207 9.52 17.13 -1.42
CA SER A 207 8.57 16.27 -0.68
C SER A 207 7.14 16.61 -1.07
N VAL A 208 6.40 15.62 -1.57
CA VAL A 208 5.03 15.78 -2.06
C VAL A 208 3.99 15.04 -1.22
N GLY A 209 4.42 14.32 -0.17
CA GLY A 209 3.55 13.55 0.70
C GLY A 209 2.54 14.42 1.46
N CYS A 210 1.61 13.77 2.16
CA CYS A 210 0.54 14.45 2.88
C CYS A 210 0.95 14.80 4.32
N GLU A 211 0.88 16.08 4.68
CA GLU A 211 1.18 16.57 6.03
C GLU A 211 0.15 16.08 7.06
N HIS A 212 -1.13 16.11 6.70
CA HIS A 212 -2.21 15.58 7.55
C HIS A 212 -2.04 14.08 7.83
N LEU A 213 -1.63 13.30 6.83
CA LEU A 213 -1.30 11.88 7.00
C LEU A 213 -0.09 11.71 7.92
N TYR A 214 0.95 12.54 7.78
CA TYR A 214 2.10 12.49 8.69
C TYR A 214 1.70 12.76 10.14
N ARG A 215 0.85 13.77 10.40
CA ARG A 215 0.29 14.03 11.74
C ARG A 215 -0.47 12.83 12.28
N ALA A 216 -1.32 12.22 11.45
CA ALA A 216 -2.11 11.06 11.84
C ALA A 216 -1.23 9.84 12.17
N VAL A 217 -0.21 9.55 11.35
CA VAL A 217 0.71 8.43 11.57
C VAL A 217 1.54 8.63 12.83
N LYS A 218 2.00 9.87 13.11
CA LYS A 218 2.72 10.21 14.35
C LYS A 218 1.90 9.95 15.62
N ARG A 219 0.58 10.11 15.53
CA ARG A 219 -0.39 9.87 16.60
C ARG A 219 -0.77 8.38 16.71
N ALA A 220 -1.04 7.74 15.57
CA ALA A 220 -1.46 6.33 15.49
C ALA A 220 -0.32 5.34 15.78
N ARG A 221 0.92 5.72 15.45
CA ARG A 221 2.16 4.94 15.63
C ARG A 221 2.03 3.47 15.23
N PRO A 222 1.63 3.18 13.97
CA PRO A 222 1.49 1.81 13.49
C PRO A 222 2.86 1.11 13.50
N ARG A 223 2.85 -0.22 13.53
CA ARG A 223 4.07 -1.02 13.40
C ARG A 223 4.66 -0.87 11.99
N VAL A 224 3.80 -0.94 10.98
CA VAL A 224 4.16 -0.81 9.57
C VAL A 224 3.22 0.18 8.90
N HIS A 225 3.75 1.09 8.10
CA HIS A 225 2.98 1.92 7.17
C HIS A 225 3.47 1.64 5.76
N VAL A 226 2.62 1.00 4.95
CA VAL A 226 2.89 0.67 3.55
C VAL A 226 2.12 1.60 2.63
N PHE A 227 2.80 2.07 1.59
CA PHE A 227 2.27 2.95 0.56
C PHE A 227 3.07 2.82 -0.74
N GLY A 228 2.75 3.62 -1.73
CA GLY A 228 3.45 3.70 -3.01
C GLY A 228 3.31 5.08 -3.64
N HIS A 229 2.80 5.16 -4.87
CA HIS A 229 2.50 6.36 -5.66
C HIS A 229 3.74 7.16 -6.12
N ILE A 230 4.71 7.37 -5.22
CA ILE A 230 5.95 8.09 -5.51
C ILE A 230 7.05 7.06 -5.84
N HIS A 231 7.20 6.74 -7.12
CA HIS A 231 8.08 5.65 -7.59
C HIS A 231 9.56 5.87 -7.24
N GLU A 232 10.01 7.13 -7.23
CA GLU A 232 11.37 7.52 -6.83
C GLU A 232 11.67 7.19 -5.37
N GLY A 233 10.63 7.13 -4.54
CA GLY A 233 10.71 6.86 -3.12
C GLY A 233 10.80 5.38 -2.76
N TYR A 234 10.80 4.45 -3.73
CA TYR A 234 10.87 3.01 -3.44
C TYR A 234 11.96 2.68 -2.43
N GLY A 235 11.57 1.98 -1.35
CA GLY A 235 12.47 1.67 -0.26
C GLY A 235 11.75 1.47 1.06
N ALA A 236 12.52 1.29 2.13
CA ALA A 236 12.00 1.24 3.48
C ALA A 236 12.88 2.04 4.46
N THR A 237 12.24 2.69 5.43
CA THR A 237 12.91 3.42 6.50
C THR A 237 12.23 3.12 7.83
N ARG A 238 13.03 2.95 8.89
CA ARG A 238 12.55 2.84 10.27
C ARG A 238 12.73 4.19 10.94
N ARG A 239 11.68 4.73 11.53
CA ARG A 239 11.71 6.00 12.27
C ARG A 239 11.41 5.79 13.74
N GLU A 240 12.17 6.46 14.60
CA GLU A 240 11.90 6.60 16.02
C GLU A 240 11.19 7.93 16.29
N TRP A 241 10.04 7.88 16.96
CA TRP A 241 9.17 9.04 17.15
C TRP A 241 9.69 10.05 18.17
N SER A 242 10.47 9.61 19.16
CA SER A 242 10.99 10.47 20.24
C SER A 242 12.15 11.35 19.77
N SER A 243 13.09 10.77 19.03
CA SER A 243 14.30 11.45 18.54
C SER A 243 14.12 12.03 17.13
N GLY A 244 13.16 11.52 16.35
CA GLY A 244 13.05 11.79 14.92
C GLY A 244 14.12 11.07 14.09
N ASN A 245 14.94 10.21 14.70
CA ASN A 245 15.97 9.46 14.01
C ASN A 245 15.35 8.52 12.97
N GLU A 246 15.99 8.45 11.81
CA GLU A 246 15.61 7.55 10.73
C GLU A 246 16.78 6.68 10.30
N SER A 247 16.49 5.41 10.08
CA SER A 247 17.45 4.44 9.54
C SER A 247 16.87 3.81 8.28
N VAL A 248 17.53 4.05 7.15
CA VAL A 248 17.21 3.42 5.87
C VAL A 248 17.51 1.93 5.95
N ILE A 249 16.56 1.10 5.50
CA ILE A 249 16.73 -0.34 5.41
C ILE A 249 17.50 -0.67 4.14
N GLN A 250 18.67 -1.27 4.29
CA GLN A 250 19.51 -1.73 3.20
C GLN A 250 19.31 -3.23 3.00
N CYS A 251 19.15 -3.65 1.74
CA CYS A 251 19.04 -5.05 1.37
C CYS A 251 20.21 -5.44 0.45
N ASP A 252 20.76 -6.63 0.68
CA ASP A 252 21.75 -7.19 -0.22
C ASP A 252 21.12 -7.52 -1.59
N LYS A 253 21.79 -7.13 -2.67
CA LYS A 253 21.25 -7.24 -4.03
C LYS A 253 21.15 -8.69 -4.50
N GLU A 254 22.16 -9.50 -4.21
CA GLU A 254 22.20 -10.91 -4.62
C GLU A 254 21.09 -11.69 -3.92
N ARG A 255 20.99 -11.50 -2.60
CA ARG A 255 19.92 -12.07 -1.79
C ARG A 255 18.53 -11.59 -2.22
N THR A 256 18.39 -10.32 -2.58
CA THR A 256 17.12 -9.77 -3.08
C THR A 256 16.69 -10.45 -4.38
N LEU A 257 17.64 -10.73 -5.29
CA LEU A 257 17.36 -11.44 -6.54
C LEU A 257 17.07 -12.93 -6.31
N GLU A 258 17.80 -13.58 -5.42
CA GLU A 258 17.61 -14.98 -5.05
C GLU A 258 16.26 -15.21 -4.38
N GLU A 259 15.96 -14.42 -3.34
CA GLU A 259 14.72 -14.50 -2.57
C GLU A 259 13.52 -13.85 -3.29
N ARG A 260 13.77 -13.04 -4.33
CA ARG A 260 12.77 -12.34 -5.14
C ARG A 260 11.99 -11.29 -4.35
N CYS A 261 12.64 -10.74 -3.33
CA CYS A 261 12.11 -9.67 -2.49
C CYS A 261 13.22 -8.94 -1.75
N ALA A 262 13.00 -7.66 -1.46
CA ALA A 262 13.72 -6.97 -0.41
C ALA A 262 13.17 -7.43 0.93
N ARG A 263 14.01 -7.91 1.85
CA ARG A 263 13.58 -8.51 3.11
C ARG A 263 14.06 -7.68 4.30
N VAL A 264 13.17 -7.51 5.29
CA VAL A 264 13.50 -6.95 6.59
C VAL A 264 12.77 -7.69 7.70
N ASP A 265 13.48 -8.02 8.78
CA ASP A 265 12.93 -8.67 9.95
C ASP A 265 12.97 -7.71 11.14
N VAL A 266 11.80 -7.16 11.46
CA VAL A 266 11.57 -6.28 12.61
C VAL A 266 10.79 -6.99 13.72
N SER A 267 10.73 -8.33 13.69
CA SER A 267 10.23 -9.13 14.80
C SER A 267 11.29 -9.26 15.90
N LYS A 268 10.86 -9.71 17.09
CA LYS A 268 11.76 -10.01 18.23
C LYS A 268 12.82 -11.06 17.87
N GLU A 269 12.48 -11.99 16.98
CA GLU A 269 13.39 -13.05 16.54
C GLU A 269 14.45 -12.55 15.55
N GLY A 270 14.21 -11.41 14.90
CA GLY A 270 15.12 -10.79 13.92
C GLY A 270 16.35 -10.11 14.53
N GLY A 271 16.49 -10.10 15.86
CA GLY A 271 17.61 -9.47 16.59
C GLY A 271 17.54 -7.94 16.68
N ASN A 272 16.82 -7.27 15.78
CA ASN A 272 16.57 -5.82 15.80
C ASN A 272 15.06 -5.50 15.74
N GLY A 273 14.30 -6.12 16.65
CA GLY A 273 12.85 -5.99 16.69
C GLY A 273 12.37 -4.53 16.85
N LEU A 274 11.19 -4.24 16.31
CA LEU A 274 10.56 -2.93 16.40
C LEU A 274 10.13 -2.62 17.84
N ARG A 275 10.47 -1.43 18.36
CA ARG A 275 9.91 -0.90 19.60
C ARG A 275 8.51 -0.35 19.33
N VAL A 276 7.52 -1.21 19.49
CA VAL A 276 6.11 -0.92 19.20
C VAL A 276 5.65 0.33 19.95
N GLY A 277 5.05 1.29 19.23
CA GLY A 277 4.59 2.56 19.80
C GLY A 277 5.68 3.61 19.98
N GLU A 278 6.95 3.26 19.77
CA GLU A 278 8.08 4.19 19.72
C GLU A 278 8.67 4.30 18.31
N GLU A 279 8.51 3.26 17.50
CA GLU A 279 9.02 3.19 16.14
C GLU A 279 7.97 2.70 15.15
N THR A 280 8.12 3.14 13.90
CA THR A 280 7.31 2.71 12.76
C THR A 280 8.24 2.36 11.61
N LEU A 281 7.98 1.23 10.95
CA LEU A 281 8.60 0.88 9.67
C LEU A 281 7.74 1.43 8.53
N PHE A 282 8.29 2.35 7.74
CA PHE A 282 7.68 2.87 6.53
C PHE A 282 8.21 2.11 5.32
N VAL A 283 7.31 1.71 4.42
CA VAL A 283 7.66 0.99 3.19
C VAL A 283 6.95 1.61 2.01
N ASN A 284 7.71 2.22 1.12
CA ASN A 284 7.26 2.56 -0.22
C ASN A 284 7.46 1.32 -1.10
N ALA A 285 6.37 0.64 -1.42
CA ALA A 285 6.34 -0.64 -2.11
C ALA A 285 6.13 -0.51 -3.63
N SER A 286 6.39 0.68 -4.21
CA SER A 286 6.26 0.92 -5.66
C SER A 286 7.12 -0.04 -6.46
N VAL A 287 6.50 -1.02 -7.11
CA VAL A 287 7.19 -2.04 -7.93
C VAL A 287 7.70 -1.44 -9.24
N VAL A 288 6.95 -0.47 -9.75
CA VAL A 288 7.24 0.21 -11.00
C VAL A 288 8.09 1.46 -10.76
N THR A 289 9.03 1.71 -11.67
CA THR A 289 9.86 2.92 -11.67
C THR A 289 9.21 4.08 -12.41
N VAL A 290 9.81 5.27 -12.35
CA VAL A 290 9.36 6.44 -13.15
C VAL A 290 9.39 6.19 -14.67
N GLN A 291 10.17 5.23 -15.17
CA GLN A 291 10.16 4.80 -16.58
C GLN A 291 9.10 3.71 -16.87
N TYR A 292 8.19 3.43 -15.95
CA TYR A 292 7.17 2.39 -16.08
C TYR A 292 7.75 0.97 -16.26
N GLN A 293 8.86 0.68 -15.58
CA GLN A 293 9.47 -0.65 -15.57
C GLN A 293 9.27 -1.32 -14.20
N ALA A 294 8.70 -2.53 -14.18
CA ALA A 294 8.46 -3.31 -12.96
C ALA A 294 9.73 -4.04 -12.51
N ILE A 295 10.72 -3.30 -12.02
CA ILE A 295 12.04 -3.82 -11.64
C ILE A 295 12.33 -3.77 -10.15
N ASN A 296 11.57 -3.00 -9.37
CA ASN A 296 11.76 -2.95 -7.93
C ASN A 296 11.30 -4.25 -7.27
N ALA A 297 11.93 -4.60 -6.15
CA ALA A 297 11.58 -5.82 -5.43
C ALA A 297 10.29 -5.63 -4.64
N PRO A 298 9.41 -6.63 -4.60
CA PRO A 298 8.43 -6.73 -3.52
C PRO A 298 9.14 -6.69 -2.16
N TRP A 299 8.50 -6.12 -1.14
CA TRP A 299 9.04 -6.14 0.21
C TRP A 299 8.45 -7.32 1.00
N VAL A 300 9.29 -8.10 1.66
CA VAL A 300 8.86 -9.03 2.71
C VAL A 300 9.27 -8.49 4.06
N VAL A 301 8.28 -8.19 4.88
CA VAL A 301 8.44 -7.69 6.25
C VAL A 301 8.04 -8.78 7.22
N GLU A 302 8.97 -9.21 8.07
CA GLU A 302 8.64 -10.05 9.23
C GLU A 302 8.40 -9.13 10.44
N VAL A 303 7.21 -9.21 11.04
CA VAL A 303 6.81 -8.33 12.15
C VAL A 303 5.98 -9.10 13.18
N ASP A 304 6.16 -8.76 14.46
CA ASP A 304 5.31 -9.26 15.53
C ASP A 304 3.92 -8.59 15.48
N LEU A 305 2.85 -9.38 15.42
CA LEU A 305 1.46 -8.92 15.54
C LEU A 305 0.77 -9.48 16.80
N PRO A 306 -0.25 -8.80 17.35
CA PRO A 306 -1.06 -9.33 18.44
C PRO A 306 -1.69 -10.69 18.12
N VAL A 307 -2.01 -11.50 19.14
CA VAL A 307 -2.73 -12.79 19.06
C VAL A 307 -4.01 -12.71 19.86
#